data_AF-A0A7J4EGG1-F1
#
_entry.id   AF-A0A7J4EGG1-F1
#
_cell.length_a   1.000
_cell.length_b   1.000
_cell.length_c   1.000
_cell.angle_alpha   90.00
_cell.angle_beta   90.00
_cell.angle_gamma   90.00
#
_symmetry.space_group_name_H-M   'P 1'
#
loop_
_entity.id
_entity.type
_entity.pdbx_description
1 polymer ?
#
loop_
_entity_poly.entity_id
_entity_poly.type
_entity_poly.pdbx_seq_one_letter_code
_entity_poly.pdbx_strand_id
1 'polypeptide(L)'
;MFFFDIEKTYRSLKVSLNIIVQILPILFLVIFLLWVSNYFLKPKTVLKYLGKESGVKGWLLSITMGIVNHDSIYTWYPLLKKLRNHGMRTCLLAVFLYNRGVKIPLPPIMIYYFGIVFVVVLTVYMIIASVIEGKLIETIDHILCMERVNSV
;
A
#
# COMPACT_ATOMS: atom_id res chain seq x y z
N MET A 1 -35.07 -27.71 -39.37
CA MET A 1 -36.01 -27.19 -38.36
C MET A 1 -35.19 -26.34 -37.39
N PHE A 2 -35.02 -25.05 -37.70
CA PHE A 2 -34.07 -24.12 -37.05
C PHE A 2 -34.78 -22.79 -36.71
N PHE A 3 -35.98 -22.89 -36.11
CA PHE A 3 -36.73 -21.71 -35.69
C PHE A 3 -37.03 -21.78 -34.20
N PHE A 4 -36.35 -20.89 -33.46
CA PHE A 4 -36.86 -20.14 -32.31
C PHE A 4 -37.32 -20.92 -31.06
N ASP A 5 -36.35 -21.28 -30.22
CA ASP A 5 -36.53 -21.24 -28.77
C ASP A 5 -36.28 -19.79 -28.30
N ILE A 6 -37.16 -18.85 -28.67
CA ILE A 6 -37.07 -17.42 -28.28
C ILE A 6 -36.98 -17.28 -26.75
N GLU A 7 -37.62 -18.21 -26.04
CA GLU A 7 -37.63 -18.36 -24.59
C GLU A 7 -36.23 -18.62 -24.03
N LYS A 8 -35.43 -19.53 -24.63
CA LYS A 8 -34.07 -19.83 -24.15
C LYS A 8 -33.12 -18.67 -24.41
N THR A 9 -33.29 -17.94 -25.52
CA THR A 9 -32.51 -16.74 -25.82
C THR A 9 -32.84 -15.61 -24.84
N TYR A 10 -34.13 -15.37 -24.56
CA TYR A 10 -34.55 -14.36 -23.59
C TYR A 10 -34.09 -14.68 -22.17
N ARG A 11 -34.15 -15.96 -21.78
CA ARG A 11 -33.70 -16.42 -20.46
C ARG A 11 -32.20 -16.29 -20.30
N SER A 12 -31.42 -16.64 -21.32
CA SER A 12 -29.97 -16.43 -21.33
C SER A 12 -29.60 -14.95 -21.27
N LEU A 13 -30.29 -14.09 -22.03
CA LEU A 13 -30.08 -12.65 -22.02
C LEU A 13 -30.39 -12.02 -20.65
N LYS A 14 -31.47 -12.45 -20.00
CA LYS A 14 -31.85 -12.01 -18.65
C LYS A 14 -30.82 -12.45 -17.61
N VAL A 15 -30.27 -13.65 -17.72
CA VAL A 15 -29.21 -14.14 -16.84
C VAL A 15 -27.92 -13.32 -17.03
N SER A 16 -27.50 -13.06 -18.27
CA SER A 16 -26.32 -12.23 -18.55
C SER A 16 -26.48 -10.80 -18.03
N LEU A 17 -27.64 -10.18 -18.20
CA LEU A 17 -27.94 -8.85 -17.65
C LEU A 17 -27.92 -8.85 -16.12
N ASN A 18 -28.43 -9.90 -15.48
CA ASN A 18 -28.42 -10.01 -14.03
C ASN A 18 -26.99 -10.09 -13.47
N ILE A 19 -26.10 -10.82 -14.15
CA ILE A 19 -24.67 -10.89 -13.80
C ILE A 19 -24.01 -9.51 -13.95
N ILE A 20 -24.31 -8.77 -15.02
CA ILE A 20 -23.79 -7.40 -15.22
C ILE A 20 -24.23 -6.49 -14.08
N VAL A 21 -25.51 -6.51 -13.70
CA VAL A 21 -26.05 -5.70 -12.59
C VAL A 21 -25.41 -6.08 -11.26
N GLN A 22 -25.07 -7.36 -11.06
CA GLN A 22 -24.42 -7.84 -9.85
C GLN A 22 -22.94 -7.44 -9.77
N ILE A 23 -22.24 -7.33 -10.91
CA ILE A 23 -20.84 -6.89 -10.97
C ILE A 23 -20.72 -5.35 -10.98
N LEU A 24 -21.74 -4.63 -11.47
CA LEU A 24 -21.74 -3.18 -11.50
C LEU A 24 -21.41 -2.50 -10.15
N PRO A 25 -21.96 -2.90 -8.99
CA PRO A 25 -21.64 -2.28 -7.72
C PRO A 25 -20.18 -2.51 -7.30
N ILE A 26 -19.60 -3.69 -7.55
CA ILE A 26 -18.18 -3.92 -7.24
C ILE A 26 -17.28 -3.09 -8.16
N LEU A 27 -17.65 -2.95 -9.43
CA LEU A 27 -16.91 -2.14 -10.40
C LEU A 27 -16.95 -0.66 -10.03
N PHE A 28 -18.13 -0.16 -9.66
CA PHE A 28 -18.32 1.20 -9.17
C PHE A 28 -17.49 1.46 -7.90
N LEU A 29 -17.48 0.53 -6.95
CA LEU A 29 -16.67 0.63 -5.74
C LEU A 29 -15.18 0.73 -6.07
N VAL A 30 -14.67 -0.09 -6.99
CA VAL A 30 -13.26 -0.05 -7.41
C VAL A 30 -12.92 1.26 -8.11
N ILE A 31 -13.76 1.74 -9.03
CA ILE A 31 -13.55 3.03 -9.72
C ILE A 31 -13.57 4.19 -8.72
N PHE A 32 -14.53 4.18 -7.79
CA PHE A 32 -14.61 5.18 -6.73
C PHE A 32 -13.35 5.17 -5.86
N LEU A 33 -12.87 3.99 -5.45
CA LEU A 33 -11.65 3.85 -4.66
C LEU A 33 -10.40 4.34 -5.43
N LEU A 34 -10.32 4.05 -6.73
CA LEU A 34 -9.25 4.56 -7.61
C LEU A 34 -9.29 6.08 -7.73
N TRP A 35 -10.49 6.67 -7.87
CA TRP A 35 -10.67 8.11 -7.96
C TRP A 35 -10.23 8.82 -6.67
N VAL A 36 -10.67 8.32 -5.51
CA VAL A 36 -10.25 8.81 -4.19
C VAL A 36 -8.73 8.69 -4.02
N SER A 37 -8.17 7.51 -4.33
CA SER A 37 -6.74 7.26 -4.24
C SER A 37 -5.94 8.23 -5.12
N ASN A 38 -6.33 8.41 -6.38
CA ASN A 38 -5.67 9.33 -7.31
C ASN A 38 -5.78 10.80 -6.83
N TYR A 39 -6.91 11.18 -6.24
CA TYR A 39 -7.07 12.52 -5.65
C TYR A 39 -6.09 12.77 -4.48
N PHE A 40 -5.89 11.79 -3.60
CA PHE A 40 -4.95 11.87 -2.49
C PHE A 40 -3.47 11.78 -2.94
N LEU A 41 -3.18 11.04 -4.00
CA LEU A 41 -1.83 10.79 -4.54
C LEU A 41 -1.28 11.92 -5.42
N LYS A 42 -1.88 13.12 -5.40
CA LYS A 42 -1.33 14.27 -6.15
C LYS A 42 0.11 14.58 -5.70
N PRO A 43 1.04 14.89 -6.63
CA PRO A 43 2.44 15.15 -6.30
C PRO A 43 2.63 16.23 -5.25
N LYS A 44 1.77 17.25 -5.25
CA LYS A 44 1.78 18.33 -4.26
C LYS A 44 1.48 17.82 -2.83
N THR A 45 0.57 16.86 -2.69
CA THR A 45 0.22 16.23 -1.40
C THR A 45 1.34 15.29 -0.95
N VAL A 46 1.90 14.50 -1.87
CA VAL A 46 3.02 13.60 -1.60
C VAL A 46 4.26 14.37 -1.17
N LEU A 47 4.60 15.47 -1.84
CA LEU A 47 5.75 16.30 -1.46
C LEU A 47 5.58 16.92 -0.06
N LYS A 48 4.36 17.35 0.27
CA LYS A 48 4.03 17.99 1.56
C LYS A 48 4.04 17.01 2.73
N TYR A 49 3.56 15.79 2.54
CA TYR A 49 3.39 14.80 3.62
C TYR A 49 4.39 13.63 3.58
N LEU A 50 5.15 13.45 2.50
CA LEU A 50 6.13 12.36 2.35
C LEU A 50 7.46 12.83 1.71
N GLY A 51 7.60 14.12 1.40
CA GLY A 51 8.83 14.71 0.84
C GLY A 51 9.86 15.13 1.89
N LYS A 52 10.92 15.84 1.44
CA LYS A 52 12.04 16.28 2.30
C LYS A 52 11.60 17.17 3.49
N GLU A 53 10.53 17.93 3.33
CA GLU A 53 9.99 18.84 4.35
C GLU A 53 8.96 18.19 5.30
N SER A 54 8.67 16.89 5.13
CA SER A 54 7.56 16.23 5.83
C SER A 54 7.74 16.10 7.36
N GLY A 55 8.97 16.26 7.85
CA GLY A 55 9.27 16.22 9.30
C GLY A 55 8.68 14.98 9.98
N VAL A 56 8.21 15.12 11.23
CA VAL A 56 7.65 14.02 12.04
C VAL A 56 6.33 13.47 11.47
N LYS A 57 5.56 14.27 10.73
CA LYS A 57 4.25 13.86 10.17
C LYS A 57 4.40 12.78 9.10
N GLY A 58 5.46 12.84 8.28
CA GLY A 58 5.73 11.82 7.27
C GLY A 58 6.15 10.49 7.84
N TRP A 59 6.87 10.50 8.96
CA TRP A 59 7.24 9.27 9.66
C TRP A 59 6.00 8.56 10.19
N LEU A 60 5.10 9.29 10.87
CA LEU A 60 3.85 8.72 11.36
C LEU A 60 2.99 8.16 10.21
N LEU A 61 2.91 8.89 9.09
CA LEU A 61 2.14 8.45 7.91
C LEU A 61 2.74 7.21 7.25
N SER A 62 4.07 7.14 7.11
CA SER A 62 4.76 5.97 6.54
C SER A 62 4.63 4.73 7.42
N ILE A 63 4.72 4.88 8.75
CA ILE A 63 4.51 3.77 9.70
C ILE A 63 3.06 3.28 9.61
N THR A 64 2.08 4.18 9.70
CA THR A 64 0.66 3.81 9.67
C THR A 64 0.26 3.18 8.34
N MET A 65 0.67 3.76 7.21
CA MET A 65 0.39 3.17 5.89
C MET A 65 1.13 1.84 5.68
N GLY A 66 2.33 1.67 6.24
CA GLY A 66 3.07 0.41 6.20
C GLY A 66 2.32 -0.70 6.95
N ILE A 67 1.83 -0.42 8.16
CA ILE A 67 1.07 -1.39 8.98
C ILE A 67 -0.27 -1.75 8.33
N VAL A 68 -0.99 -0.75 7.78
CA VAL A 68 -2.30 -0.97 7.12
C VAL A 68 -2.16 -1.82 5.85
N ASN A 69 -1.00 -1.79 5.21
CA ASN A 69 -0.75 -2.51 3.96
C ASN A 69 -0.42 -3.98 4.17
N HIS A 70 -1.46 -4.80 4.23
CA HIS A 70 -1.35 -6.24 4.39
C HIS A 70 -1.19 -7.05 3.08
N ASP A 71 -1.20 -6.39 1.90
CA ASP A 71 -1.16 -7.08 0.60
C ASP A 71 0.23 -7.58 0.19
N SER A 72 0.31 -8.28 -0.95
CA SER A 72 1.56 -8.78 -1.58
C SER A 72 2.55 -7.66 -1.94
N ILE A 73 3.85 -7.96 -1.86
CA ILE A 73 4.92 -6.95 -2.02
C ILE A 73 4.95 -6.36 -3.42
N TYR A 74 4.56 -7.16 -4.40
CA TYR A 74 4.59 -6.80 -5.81
C TYR A 74 3.53 -5.77 -6.19
N THR A 75 2.40 -5.74 -5.48
CA THR A 75 1.29 -4.81 -5.75
C THR A 75 1.66 -3.37 -5.37
N TRP A 76 2.46 -3.19 -4.31
CA TRP A 76 2.85 -1.88 -3.82
C TRP A 76 4.07 -1.30 -4.52
N TYR A 77 4.92 -2.13 -5.14
CA TYR A 77 6.09 -1.67 -5.88
C TYR A 77 5.78 -0.59 -6.94
N PRO A 78 4.76 -0.72 -7.82
CA PRO A 78 4.41 0.33 -8.78
C PRO A 78 3.91 1.61 -8.09
N LEU A 79 3.19 1.51 -6.97
CA LEU A 79 2.75 2.67 -6.22
C LEU A 79 3.92 3.39 -5.55
N LEU A 80 4.80 2.63 -4.90
CA LEU A 80 6.02 3.15 -4.27
C LEU A 80 6.94 3.81 -5.29
N LYS A 81 7.07 3.22 -6.48
CA LYS A 81 7.79 3.83 -7.60
C LYS A 81 7.15 5.16 -8.02
N LYS A 82 5.82 5.25 -8.09
CA LYS A 82 5.12 6.51 -8.35
C LYS A 82 5.38 7.52 -7.24
N LEU A 83 5.24 7.15 -5.96
CA LEU A 83 5.49 8.03 -4.82
C LEU A 83 6.94 8.55 -4.78
N ARG A 84 7.93 7.69 -5.07
CA ARG A 84 9.34 8.09 -5.23
C ARG A 84 9.51 9.11 -6.35
N ASN A 85 8.90 8.86 -7.52
CA ASN A 85 8.93 9.81 -8.64
C ASN A 85 8.24 11.14 -8.30
N HIS A 86 7.28 11.12 -7.35
CA HIS A 86 6.61 12.31 -6.83
C HIS A 86 7.40 12.97 -5.67
N GLY A 87 8.64 12.55 -5.40
CA GLY A 87 9.57 13.19 -4.47
C GLY A 87 9.53 12.67 -3.03
N MET A 88 8.98 11.47 -2.81
CA MET A 88 9.03 10.81 -1.49
C MET A 88 10.47 10.47 -1.08
N ARG A 89 10.84 10.75 0.18
CA ARG A 89 12.17 10.39 0.73
C ARG A 89 12.38 8.88 0.77
N THR A 90 13.56 8.43 0.35
CA THR A 90 13.94 7.00 0.35
C THR A 90 13.87 6.38 1.75
N CYS A 91 14.22 7.15 2.80
CA CYS A 91 14.05 6.76 4.21
C CYS A 91 12.60 6.39 4.55
N LEU A 92 11.63 7.21 4.15
CA LEU A 92 10.20 7.00 4.42
C LEU A 92 9.65 5.81 3.64
N LEU A 93 10.24 5.53 2.48
CA LEU A 93 9.87 4.43 1.61
C LEU A 93 10.34 3.09 2.18
N ALA A 94 11.55 3.09 2.75
CA ALA A 94 12.09 1.98 3.53
C ALA A 94 11.26 1.69 4.79
N VAL A 95 10.97 2.72 5.59
CA VAL A 95 10.13 2.61 6.81
C VAL A 95 8.75 2.05 6.50
N PHE A 96 8.13 2.49 5.40
CA PHE A 96 6.85 1.96 4.94
C PHE A 96 6.94 0.47 4.59
N LEU A 97 7.97 0.07 3.83
CA LEU A 97 8.16 -1.33 3.42
C LEU A 97 8.46 -2.24 4.60
N TYR A 98 9.17 -1.75 5.61
CA TYR A 98 9.51 -2.53 6.79
C TYR A 98 8.34 -2.70 7.76
N ASN A 99 7.57 -1.62 8.01
CA ASN A 99 6.40 -1.70 8.91
C ASN A 99 5.28 -2.60 8.38
N ARG A 100 5.28 -2.90 7.09
CA ARG A 100 4.44 -3.96 6.50
C ARG A 100 4.72 -5.36 7.05
N GLY A 101 5.87 -5.58 7.68
CA GLY A 101 6.17 -6.83 8.40
C GLY A 101 5.24 -7.09 9.60
N VAL A 102 4.56 -6.07 10.12
CA VAL A 102 3.57 -6.20 11.18
C VAL A 102 2.26 -6.70 10.57
N LYS A 103 2.19 -8.02 10.34
CA LYS A 103 0.99 -8.68 9.87
C LYS A 103 -0.17 -8.41 10.84
N ILE A 104 -1.18 -7.64 10.45
CA ILE A 104 -2.39 -7.29 11.24
C ILE A 104 -3.10 -8.48 11.92
N PRO A 105 -3.15 -9.72 11.37
CA PRO A 105 -3.69 -10.87 12.07
C PRO A 105 -2.74 -11.49 13.12
N LEU A 106 -1.48 -11.08 13.18
CA LEU A 106 -0.49 -11.62 14.13
C LEU A 106 -0.68 -11.14 15.58
N PRO A 107 -0.98 -9.85 15.86
CA PRO A 107 -1.20 -9.35 17.21
C PRO A 107 -2.30 -10.07 18.00
N PRO A 108 -3.50 -10.35 17.45
CA PRO A 108 -4.53 -11.11 18.17
C PRO A 108 -4.06 -12.50 18.61
N ILE A 109 -3.32 -13.19 17.74
CA ILE A 109 -2.73 -14.50 18.02
C ILE A 109 -1.62 -14.38 19.08
N MET A 110 -0.75 -13.38 18.98
CA MET A 110 0.31 -13.18 19.96
C MET A 110 -0.22 -12.81 21.35
N ILE A 111 -1.29 -12.00 21.43
CA ILE A 111 -1.95 -11.69 22.71
C ILE A 111 -2.49 -12.98 23.34
N TYR A 112 -3.10 -13.85 22.53
CA TYR A 112 -3.65 -15.12 23.00
C TYR A 112 -2.58 -16.09 23.52
N TYR A 113 -1.41 -16.18 22.86
CA TYR A 113 -0.35 -17.12 23.23
C TYR A 113 0.65 -16.58 24.27
N PHE A 114 1.02 -15.30 24.18
CA PHE A 114 2.15 -14.72 24.93
C PHE A 114 1.73 -13.56 25.85
N GLY A 115 0.48 -13.12 25.78
CA GLY A 115 -0.05 -12.01 26.58
C GLY A 115 0.27 -10.62 26.01
N ILE A 116 -0.45 -9.62 26.51
CA ILE A 116 -0.42 -8.25 25.97
C ILE A 116 0.93 -7.55 26.17
N VAL A 117 1.63 -7.83 27.26
CA VAL A 117 2.93 -7.21 27.60
C VAL A 117 3.96 -7.52 26.51
N PHE A 118 4.01 -8.79 26.06
CA PHE A 118 4.91 -9.21 24.99
C PHE A 118 4.63 -8.47 23.67
N VAL A 119 3.35 -8.32 23.31
CA VAL A 119 2.96 -7.63 22.07
C VAL A 119 3.33 -6.15 22.09
N VAL A 120 3.14 -5.48 23.22
CA VAL A 120 3.53 -4.07 23.37
C VAL A 120 5.04 -3.91 23.24
N VAL A 121 5.83 -4.74 23.94
CA VAL A 121 7.30 -4.69 23.86
C VAL A 121 7.78 -4.95 22.44
N LEU A 122 7.24 -5.98 21.78
CA LEU A 122 7.57 -6.32 20.39
C LEU A 122 7.24 -5.17 19.43
N THR A 123 6.07 -4.55 19.59
CA THR A 123 5.63 -3.43 18.74
C THR A 123 6.57 -2.22 18.90
N VAL A 124 6.97 -1.90 20.13
CA VAL A 124 7.94 -0.83 20.39
C VAL A 124 9.28 -1.16 19.72
N TYR A 125 9.75 -2.40 19.84
CA TYR A 125 11.01 -2.83 19.23
C TYR A 125 10.97 -2.76 17.71
N MET A 126 9.85 -3.15 17.10
CA MET A 126 9.62 -3.07 15.64
C MET A 126 9.63 -1.62 15.15
N ILE A 127 9.03 -0.68 15.88
CA ILE A 127 9.05 0.74 15.53
C ILE A 127 10.50 1.27 15.56
N ILE A 128 11.27 0.93 16.61
CA ILE A 128 12.67 1.35 16.73
C ILE A 128 13.53 0.75 15.61
N ALA A 129 13.39 -0.55 15.34
CA ALA A 129 14.09 -1.24 14.26
C ALA A 129 13.78 -0.61 12.89
N SER A 130 12.50 -0.30 12.64
CA SER A 130 12.06 0.38 11.41
C SER A 130 12.75 1.73 11.21
N VAL A 131 12.91 2.51 12.27
CA VAL A 131 13.57 3.83 12.22
C VAL A 131 15.05 3.69 11.89
N ILE A 132 15.72 2.71 12.50
CA ILE A 132 17.14 2.43 12.27
C ILE A 132 17.36 2.00 10.81
N GLU A 133 16.55 1.05 10.33
CA GLU A 133 16.64 0.57 8.95
C GLU A 133 16.34 1.66 7.92
N GLY A 134 15.38 2.53 8.20
CA GLY A 134 15.09 3.70 7.37
C GLY A 134 16.32 4.60 7.18
N LYS A 135 17.05 4.90 8.27
CA LYS A 135 18.28 5.70 8.22
C LYS A 135 19.41 4.98 7.49
N LEU A 136 19.54 3.67 7.70
CA LEU A 136 20.54 2.83 7.03
C LEU A 136 20.34 2.85 5.52
N ILE A 137 19.10 2.67 5.06
CA ILE A 137 18.77 2.68 3.63
C ILE A 137 18.95 4.07 3.02
N GLU A 138 18.64 5.15 3.73
CA GLU A 138 18.93 6.51 3.26
C GLU A 138 20.43 6.77 3.10
N THR A 139 21.25 6.23 4.00
CA THR A 139 22.71 6.32 3.91
C THR A 139 23.24 5.53 2.72
N ILE A 140 22.73 4.31 2.50
CA ILE A 140 23.10 3.46 1.36
C ILE A 140 22.68 4.11 0.03
N ASP A 141 21.47 4.68 -0.04
CA ASP A 141 20.98 5.37 -1.24
C ASP A 141 21.85 6.58 -1.59
N HIS A 142 22.31 7.32 -0.57
CA HIS A 142 23.24 8.43 -0.77
C HIS A 142 24.60 7.98 -1.30
N ILE A 143 25.13 6.85 -0.79
CA ILE A 143 26.38 6.24 -1.26
C ILE A 143 26.24 5.75 -2.71
N LEU A 144 25.16 5.03 -3.04
CA LEU A 144 24.89 4.55 -4.40
C LEU A 144 24.66 5.69 -5.40
N CYS A 145 24.09 6.81 -4.95
CA CYS A 145 23.90 7.99 -5.79
C CYS A 145 25.25 8.67 -6.10
N MET A 146 26.16 8.74 -5.13
CA MET A 146 27.54 9.19 -5.36
C MET A 146 28.30 8.24 -6.30
N GLU A 147 28.15 6.93 -6.12
CA GLU A 147 28.83 5.92 -6.95
C GLU A 147 28.37 5.97 -8.42
N ARG A 148 27.06 6.21 -8.67
CA ARG A 148 26.51 6.38 -10.02
C ARG A 148 26.92 7.71 -10.68
N VAL A 149 27.14 8.78 -9.90
CA VAL A 149 27.60 10.07 -10.44
C VAL A 149 29.10 10.04 -10.76
N ASN A 150 29.89 9.26 -10.03
CA ASN A 150 31.32 9.06 -10.31
C ASN A 150 31.59 8.08 -11.47
N SER A 151 30.57 7.36 -11.97
CA SER A 151 30.69 6.43 -13.09
C SER A 151 30.20 7.01 -14.43
N VAL A 152 29.96 8.32 -14.52
CA VAL A 152 29.52 9.05 -15.73
C VAL A 152 30.55 10.11 -16.10
#